data_AF-A0A9E3HYC4-F1
#
_entry.id   AF-A0A9E3HYC4-F1
#
_cell.length_a   1.000
_cell.length_b   1.000
_cell.length_c   1.000
_cell.angle_alpha   90.00
_cell.angle_beta   90.00
_cell.angle_gamma   90.00
#
_symmetry.space_group_name_H-M   'P 1'
#
loop_
_entity.id
_entity.type
_entity.pdbx_description
1 polymer ?
#
loop_
_entity_poly.entity_id
_entity_poly.type
_entity_poly.pdbx_seq_one_letter_code
_entity_poly.pdbx_strand_id
1 'polypeptide(L)'
;MRFMPNKVTGFALALALTAGTFSLLAAAEPPAVLRIIPVPGLLLVDGDTVDTAPGPTVEIEIEPGEHVLRFFPYHTADQWYHRYLVYPFSVGSDGRREFDLTRTGVFTFRTDPQSAVLSYRGRFLGRTPGDFMLLLDEGDSVRVTLEGYEEEVLVIDRLHAAGNTDIFISLDPQIASLSPEDDELRAYQHNSPIRKLVSPDLMISLSTGVALLAVGAYFNQKADEHYERYQKLLGPSAREQAYDDAKHNDRLSKASFIVGDAALGIFGYLLVRRFIFPSQEQKNAEGKQPKGLSMELTTRKAQLSYRF
;
A
#
# COMPACT_ATOMS: atom_id res chain seq x y z
N MET A 1 38.00 2.88 -13.38
CA MET A 1 38.97 3.19 -12.32
C MET A 1 39.84 4.38 -12.75
N ARG A 2 39.54 5.57 -12.23
CA ARG A 2 40.41 6.76 -12.30
C ARG A 2 40.40 7.38 -10.91
N PHE A 3 41.49 7.19 -10.17
CA PHE A 3 41.72 7.84 -8.88
C PHE A 3 42.14 9.29 -9.15
N MET A 4 41.43 10.25 -8.57
CA MET A 4 41.88 11.65 -8.49
C MET A 4 42.60 11.89 -7.15
N PRO A 5 43.72 12.61 -7.13
CA PRO A 5 44.41 12.98 -5.90
C PRO A 5 43.77 14.23 -5.30
N ASN A 6 43.31 14.14 -4.06
CA ASN A 6 42.83 15.29 -3.30
C ASN A 6 44.03 16.04 -2.71
N LYS A 7 44.16 17.34 -3.03
CA LYS A 7 45.21 18.22 -2.53
C LYS A 7 45.00 18.50 -1.04
N VAL A 8 45.95 18.05 -0.22
CA VAL A 8 46.08 18.42 1.19
C VAL A 8 46.66 19.83 1.25
N THR A 9 45.83 20.80 1.63
CA THR A 9 46.29 22.18 1.87
C THR A 9 46.53 22.32 3.37
N GLY A 10 47.81 22.44 3.74
CA GLY A 10 48.22 22.72 5.10
C GLY A 10 47.88 24.15 5.51
N PHE A 11 47.26 24.30 6.67
CA PHE A 11 47.22 25.55 7.41
C PHE A 11 47.77 25.28 8.80
N ALA A 12 49.01 25.68 9.02
CA ALA A 12 49.59 25.82 10.34
C ALA A 12 49.14 27.17 10.90
N LEU A 13 48.36 27.17 11.98
CA LEU A 13 48.18 28.35 12.82
C LEU A 13 48.35 27.92 14.28
N ALA A 14 49.55 28.19 14.80
CA ALA A 14 49.85 28.15 16.20
C ALA A 14 49.32 29.44 16.84
N LEU A 15 48.38 29.33 17.77
CA LEU A 15 48.11 30.37 18.76
C LEU A 15 47.82 29.69 20.11
N ALA A 16 48.86 29.60 20.93
CA ALA A 16 48.76 29.18 22.31
C ALA A 16 48.11 30.30 23.12
N LEU A 17 46.80 30.18 23.37
CA LEU A 17 46.09 30.92 24.41
C LEU A 17 46.03 30.04 25.64
N THR A 18 46.93 30.27 26.59
CA THR A 18 46.80 29.81 27.97
C THR A 18 45.70 30.62 28.65
N ALA A 19 44.44 30.29 28.35
CA ALA A 19 43.32 30.69 29.17
C ALA A 19 43.37 29.83 30.44
N GLY A 20 43.84 30.40 31.54
CA GLY A 20 43.69 29.81 32.85
C GLY A 20 42.20 29.62 33.12
N THR A 21 41.73 28.38 33.03
CA THR A 21 40.41 27.98 33.50
C THR A 21 40.41 28.17 35.01
N PHE A 22 40.01 29.35 35.46
CA PHE A 22 39.44 29.48 36.79
C PHE A 22 38.20 28.59 36.79
N SER A 23 38.37 27.35 37.24
CA SER A 23 37.26 26.54 37.74
C SER A 23 36.70 27.31 38.91
N LEU A 24 35.75 28.20 38.63
CA LEU A 24 34.82 28.68 39.62
C LEU A 24 34.31 27.41 40.32
N LEU A 25 34.53 27.31 41.62
CA LEU A 25 33.88 26.30 42.45
C LEU A 25 32.38 26.53 42.29
N ALA A 26 31.80 25.91 41.26
CA ALA A 26 30.36 25.80 41.13
C ALA A 26 29.92 25.08 42.39
N ALA A 27 29.04 25.73 43.16
CA ALA A 27 28.41 25.07 44.29
C ALA A 27 27.79 23.78 43.76
N ALA A 28 28.15 22.64 44.37
CA ALA A 28 27.61 21.35 43.97
C ALA A 28 26.09 21.45 43.97
N GLU A 29 25.47 21.21 42.81
CA GLU A 29 24.01 21.22 42.71
C GLU A 29 23.45 20.11 43.62
N PRO A 30 22.33 20.36 44.31
CA PRO A 30 21.72 19.36 45.17
C PRO A 30 21.36 18.10 44.35
N PRO A 31 21.56 16.90 44.92
CA PRO A 31 21.28 15.65 44.21
C PRO A 31 19.80 15.54 43.87
N ALA A 32 19.51 14.97 42.71
CA ALA A 32 18.16 14.61 42.32
C ALA A 32 17.76 13.27 42.95
N VAL A 33 16.46 13.02 43.07
CA VAL A 33 15.93 11.78 43.64
C VAL A 33 15.23 10.96 42.57
N LEU A 34 15.70 9.73 42.39
CA LEU A 34 15.09 8.72 41.54
C LEU A 34 14.32 7.72 42.39
N ARG A 35 13.00 7.67 42.21
CA ARG A 35 12.10 6.73 42.85
C ARG A 35 11.71 5.63 41.87
N ILE A 36 11.88 4.37 42.25
CA ILE A 36 11.59 3.23 41.38
C ILE A 36 10.68 2.28 42.13
N ILE A 37 9.57 1.87 41.53
CA ILE A 37 8.72 0.78 42.01
C ILE A 37 9.19 -0.47 41.27
N PRO A 38 10.00 -1.34 41.89
CA PRO A 38 10.66 -2.43 41.17
C PRO A 38 9.70 -3.61 40.94
N VAL A 39 9.99 -4.38 39.89
CA VAL A 39 9.49 -5.75 39.72
C VAL A 39 10.70 -6.70 39.73
N PRO A 40 10.51 -8.02 39.99
CA PRO A 40 11.63 -8.95 40.07
C PRO A 40 12.52 -8.92 38.81
N GLY A 41 13.78 -8.52 38.99
CA GLY A 41 14.78 -8.48 37.93
C GLY A 41 16.08 -7.85 38.39
N LEU A 42 17.02 -7.71 37.46
CA LEU A 42 18.24 -6.93 37.62
C LEU A 42 17.99 -5.51 37.11
N LEU A 43 18.27 -4.52 37.96
CA LEU A 43 18.12 -3.11 37.65
C LEU A 43 19.49 -2.43 37.66
N LEU A 44 19.81 -1.73 36.58
CA LEU A 44 21.03 -0.93 36.47
C LEU A 44 20.66 0.54 36.20
N VAL A 45 21.33 1.47 36.87
CA VAL A 45 21.30 2.90 36.56
C VAL A 45 22.71 3.32 36.18
N ASP A 46 22.88 3.82 34.96
CA ASP A 46 24.18 4.20 34.39
C ASP A 46 25.25 3.09 34.36
N GLY A 47 24.82 1.84 34.53
CA GLY A 47 25.69 0.67 34.59
C GLY A 47 25.92 0.14 36.00
N ASP A 48 25.57 0.91 37.03
CA ASP A 48 25.65 0.50 38.43
C ASP A 48 24.42 -0.30 38.83
N THR A 49 24.64 -1.43 39.50
CA THR A 49 23.56 -2.28 39.98
C THR A 49 22.83 -1.62 41.13
N VAL A 50 21.52 -1.50 41.01
CA VAL A 50 20.64 -1.05 42.07
C VAL A 50 20.17 -2.29 42.83
N ASP A 51 20.41 -2.32 44.14
CA ASP A 51 19.88 -3.37 45.00
C ASP A 51 18.35 -3.24 45.11
N THR A 52 17.64 -4.09 44.40
CA THR A 52 16.18 -4.20 44.45
C THR A 52 15.77 -5.16 45.56
N ALA A 53 16.26 -4.94 46.78
CA ALA A 53 15.79 -5.67 47.96
C ALA A 53 14.25 -5.63 48.00
N PRO A 54 13.58 -6.70 48.47
CA PRO A 54 12.13 -6.83 48.42
C PRO A 54 11.46 -5.71 49.24
N GLY A 55 11.10 -4.64 48.55
CA GLY A 55 10.47 -3.45 49.08
C GLY A 55 9.59 -2.81 48.01
N PRO A 56 8.54 -2.07 48.41
CA PRO A 56 7.58 -1.50 47.48
C PRO A 56 8.17 -0.37 46.61
N THR A 57 9.31 0.20 47.01
CA THR A 57 9.94 1.33 46.33
C THR A 57 11.43 1.36 46.69
N VAL A 58 12.27 1.72 45.72
CA VAL A 58 13.69 2.05 45.89
C VAL A 58 13.86 3.54 45.59
N GLU A 59 14.52 4.27 46.49
CA GLU A 59 14.90 5.68 46.28
C GLU A 59 16.42 5.77 46.17
N ILE A 60 16.91 6.47 45.15
CA ILE A 60 18.33 6.61 44.83
C ILE A 60 18.61 8.09 44.59
N GLU A 61 19.64 8.61 45.25
CA GLU A 61 20.18 9.93 44.92
C GLU A 61 21.02 9.82 43.65
N ILE A 62 20.71 10.63 42.64
CA ILE A 62 21.43 10.67 41.37
C ILE A 62 21.88 12.11 41.09
N GLU A 63 23.04 12.24 40.44
CA GLU A 63 23.51 13.55 39.98
C GLU A 63 22.51 14.15 38.97
N PRO A 64 22.34 15.48 38.90
CA PRO A 64 21.58 16.10 37.80
C PRO A 64 22.23 15.83 36.44
N GLY A 65 21.43 15.49 35.44
CA GLY A 65 21.96 15.21 34.09
C GLY A 65 21.13 14.21 33.29
N GLU A 66 21.80 13.60 32.30
CA GLU A 66 21.27 12.52 31.46
C GLU A 66 21.73 11.17 32.01
N HIS A 67 20.79 10.26 32.16
CA HIS A 67 20.99 8.94 32.73
C HIS A 67 20.34 7.86 31.87
N VAL A 68 20.71 6.60 32.12
CA VAL A 68 20.13 5.44 31.47
C VAL A 68 19.72 4.40 32.50
N LEU A 69 18.41 4.12 32.56
CA LEU A 69 17.86 3.00 33.27
C LEU A 69 17.91 1.75 32.38
N ARG A 70 18.50 0.65 32.88
CA ARG A 70 18.41 -0.66 32.23
C ARG A 70 17.73 -1.64 33.17
N PHE A 71 16.70 -2.32 32.70
CA PHE A 71 15.98 -3.32 33.49
C PHE A 71 15.92 -4.65 32.75
N PHE A 72 16.34 -5.71 33.45
CA PHE A 72 16.35 -7.09 32.98
C PHE A 72 15.43 -7.91 33.89
N PRO A 73 14.19 -8.20 33.47
CA PRO A 73 13.28 -9.00 34.28
C PRO A 73 13.87 -10.40 34.46
N TYR A 74 13.67 -11.01 35.63
CA TYR A 74 14.10 -12.40 35.82
C TYR A 74 13.31 -13.30 34.87
N HIS A 75 14.04 -14.01 34.00
CA HIS A 75 13.43 -14.95 33.07
C HIS A 75 12.80 -16.11 33.84
N THR A 76 11.58 -16.48 33.47
CA THR A 76 11.13 -17.85 33.71
C THR A 76 11.91 -18.77 32.77
N ALA A 77 12.11 -20.04 33.16
CA ALA A 77 12.91 -21.01 32.40
C ALA A 77 12.47 -21.21 30.93
N ASP A 78 11.29 -20.70 30.55
CA ASP A 78 10.67 -20.87 29.25
C ASP A 78 10.98 -19.73 28.24
N GLN A 79 11.63 -18.63 28.65
CA GLN A 79 11.94 -17.49 27.76
C GLN A 79 13.42 -17.43 27.39
N TRP A 80 13.73 -17.78 26.14
CA TRP A 80 15.10 -17.77 25.59
C TRP A 80 15.55 -16.40 25.05
N TYR A 81 14.63 -15.44 24.89
CA TYR A 81 14.94 -14.12 24.35
C TYR A 81 15.14 -13.11 25.47
N HIS A 82 16.31 -12.47 25.50
CA HIS A 82 16.59 -11.38 26.44
C HIS A 82 15.74 -10.16 26.11
N ARG A 83 14.60 -10.02 26.79
CA ARG A 83 13.79 -8.81 26.82
C ARG A 83 14.37 -7.91 27.89
N TYR A 84 14.84 -6.72 27.52
CA TYR A 84 15.35 -5.74 28.46
C TYR A 84 14.83 -4.35 28.09
N LEU A 85 14.60 -3.52 29.10
CA LEU A 85 14.21 -2.13 28.93
C LEU A 85 15.47 -1.29 29.00
N VAL A 86 15.67 -0.41 28.02
CA VAL A 86 16.66 0.67 28.09
C VAL A 86 15.90 1.98 28.02
N TYR A 87 15.86 2.69 29.14
CA TYR A 87 15.11 3.92 29.28
C TYR A 87 16.04 5.07 29.65
N PRO A 88 16.51 5.84 28.66
CA PRO A 88 17.27 7.07 28.92
C PRO A 88 16.35 8.19 29.41
N PHE A 89 16.81 8.96 30.39
CA PHE A 89 16.05 10.04 31.02
C PHE A 89 16.94 11.17 31.50
N SER A 90 16.35 12.35 31.70
CA SER A 90 17.04 13.52 32.24
C SER A 90 16.41 13.95 33.55
N VAL A 91 17.21 14.39 34.51
CA VAL A 91 16.73 14.98 35.77
C VAL A 91 17.52 16.25 36.07
N GLY A 92 16.83 17.32 36.47
CA GLY A 92 17.47 18.58 36.87
C GLY A 92 17.85 18.59 38.35
N SER A 93 18.55 19.65 38.78
CA SER A 93 18.82 19.92 40.21
C SER A 93 17.52 19.97 41.01
N ASP A 94 17.45 19.29 42.15
CA ASP A 94 16.23 19.08 42.97
C ASP A 94 15.08 18.34 42.25
N GLY A 95 15.35 17.75 41.08
CA GLY A 95 14.38 16.98 40.33
C GLY A 95 13.99 15.70 41.06
N ARG A 96 12.70 15.34 40.97
CA ARG A 96 12.22 14.02 41.35
C ARG A 96 11.74 13.30 40.10
N ARG A 97 12.23 12.07 39.89
CA ARG A 97 11.77 11.20 38.81
C ARG A 97 11.24 9.91 39.41
N GLU A 98 10.07 9.47 38.96
CA GLU A 98 9.48 8.20 39.38
C GLU A 98 9.39 7.25 38.18
N PHE A 99 9.75 5.98 38.39
CA PHE A 99 9.58 4.90 37.44
C PHE A 99 8.79 3.76 38.06
N ASP A 100 7.64 3.45 37.47
CA ASP A 100 6.82 2.33 37.90
C ASP A 100 7.03 1.12 36.96
N LEU A 101 7.94 0.22 37.33
CA LEU A 101 8.24 -0.95 36.53
C LEU A 101 7.09 -1.97 36.51
N THR A 102 6.05 -1.81 37.34
CA THR A 102 4.83 -2.64 37.25
C THR A 102 4.01 -2.33 36.00
N ARG A 103 4.25 -1.16 35.39
CA ARG A 103 3.58 -0.71 34.16
C ARG A 103 4.34 -1.09 32.89
N THR A 104 5.32 -1.99 32.98
CA THR A 104 6.00 -2.47 31.78
C THR A 104 5.14 -3.48 31.03
N GLY A 105 5.03 -3.32 29.71
CA GLY A 105 4.38 -4.27 28.82
C GLY A 105 5.37 -4.81 27.79
N VAL A 106 5.21 -6.08 27.41
CA VAL A 106 5.94 -6.66 26.28
C VAL A 106 5.04 -6.73 25.07
N PHE A 107 5.51 -6.18 23.95
CA PHE A 107 4.78 -6.12 22.70
C PHE A 107 5.59 -6.74 21.57
N THR A 108 4.93 -7.57 20.77
CA THR A 108 5.43 -8.06 19.49
C THR A 108 4.88 -7.15 18.41
N PHE A 109 5.76 -6.48 17.66
CA PHE A 109 5.36 -5.62 16.55
C PHE A 109 5.70 -6.29 15.22
N ARG A 110 4.75 -6.26 14.28
CA ARG A 110 4.88 -6.74 12.91
C ARG A 110 4.31 -5.71 11.95
N THR A 111 4.95 -5.54 10.80
CA THR A 111 4.46 -4.63 9.76
C THR A 111 4.41 -5.30 8.39
N ASP A 112 3.53 -4.77 7.54
CA ASP A 112 3.51 -5.00 6.11
C ASP A 112 3.60 -3.64 5.40
N PRO A 113 4.74 -3.29 4.76
CA PRO A 113 5.93 -4.13 4.57
C PRO A 113 6.75 -4.32 5.84
N GLN A 114 7.60 -5.35 5.86
CA GLN A 114 8.54 -5.61 6.96
C GLN A 114 9.66 -4.57 7.03
N SER A 115 10.41 -4.57 8.14
CA SER A 115 11.57 -3.69 8.38
C SER A 115 11.24 -2.22 8.64
N ALA A 116 10.01 -1.91 9.08
CA ALA A 116 9.67 -0.57 9.54
C ALA A 116 10.47 -0.22 10.80
N VAL A 117 10.87 1.03 10.93
CA VAL A 117 11.55 1.59 12.08
C VAL A 117 10.51 1.98 13.12
N LEU A 118 10.69 1.46 14.34
CA LEU A 118 9.89 1.81 15.50
C LEU A 118 10.61 2.88 16.32
N SER A 119 9.85 3.89 16.72
CA SER A 119 10.31 4.90 17.67
C SER A 119 9.30 5.07 18.79
N TYR A 120 9.80 5.17 20.01
CA TYR A 120 9.00 5.29 21.22
C TYR A 120 9.49 6.52 22.00
N ARG A 121 8.57 7.45 22.29
CA ARG A 121 8.90 8.77 22.89
C ARG A 121 10.02 9.50 22.13
N GLY A 122 9.98 9.44 20.80
CA GLY A 122 10.95 10.08 19.92
C GLY A 122 12.34 9.40 19.85
N ARG A 123 12.53 8.25 20.51
CA ARG A 123 13.79 7.50 20.47
C ARG A 123 13.65 6.23 19.64
N PHE A 124 14.72 5.85 18.94
CA PHE A 124 14.76 4.61 18.17
C PHE A 124 14.61 3.41 19.09
N LEU A 125 13.60 2.59 18.84
CA LEU A 125 13.31 1.37 19.59
C LEU A 125 13.89 0.13 18.89
N GLY A 126 13.76 0.06 17.56
CA GLY A 126 14.19 -1.09 16.78
C GLY A 126 13.53 -1.13 15.40
N ARG A 127 13.50 -2.32 14.79
CA ARG A 127 12.81 -2.58 13.52
C ARG A 127 11.86 -3.77 13.64
N THR A 128 10.81 -3.79 12.82
CA THR A 128 9.87 -4.91 12.74
C THR A 128 10.37 -6.04 11.81
N PRO A 129 10.00 -7.31 12.07
CA PRO A 129 9.30 -7.77 13.26
C PRO A 129 10.23 -7.80 14.49
N GLY A 130 9.68 -7.57 15.70
CA GLY A 130 10.47 -7.63 16.93
C GLY A 130 9.63 -7.58 18.21
N ASP A 131 10.20 -8.10 19.30
CA ASP A 131 9.64 -8.04 20.65
C ASP A 131 10.32 -6.93 21.46
N PHE A 132 9.53 -6.05 22.05
CA PHE A 132 10.03 -4.89 22.78
C PHE A 132 9.33 -4.75 24.13
N MET A 133 10.11 -4.45 25.16
CA MET A 133 9.59 -4.12 26.49
C MET A 133 9.51 -2.61 26.64
N LEU A 134 8.31 -2.10 26.91
CA LEU A 134 8.01 -0.67 27.00
C LEU A 134 7.53 -0.32 28.41
N LEU A 135 7.90 0.85 28.91
CA LEU A 135 7.43 1.38 30.19
C LEU A 135 6.21 2.30 29.95
N LEU A 136 5.00 1.79 30.18
CA LEU A 136 3.79 2.44 29.71
C LEU A 136 3.32 3.58 30.65
N ASP A 137 3.12 4.75 30.07
CA ASP A 137 2.36 5.85 30.66
C ASP A 137 1.10 6.19 29.83
N GLU A 138 0.21 6.99 30.43
CA GLU A 138 -1.00 7.45 29.74
C GLU A 138 -0.65 8.31 28.52
N GLY A 139 -1.28 8.03 27.38
CA GLY A 139 -1.04 8.79 26.14
C GLY A 139 0.27 8.44 25.41
N ASP A 140 1.00 7.42 25.85
CA ASP A 140 2.18 6.97 25.14
C ASP A 140 1.86 6.48 23.74
N SER A 141 2.78 6.79 22.80
CA SER A 141 2.68 6.34 21.43
C SER A 141 3.98 5.76 20.88
N VAL A 142 3.83 4.79 20.00
CA VAL A 142 4.88 4.25 19.15
C VAL A 142 4.65 4.76 17.74
N ARG A 143 5.65 5.44 17.20
CA ARG A 143 5.67 5.90 15.82
C ARG A 143 6.37 4.85 14.96
N VAL A 144 5.72 4.47 13.88
CA VAL A 144 6.14 3.47 12.90
C VAL A 144 6.44 4.19 11.60
N THR A 145 7.67 4.04 11.10
CA THR A 145 8.12 4.74 9.89
C THR A 145 8.79 3.76 8.94
N LEU A 146 8.51 3.90 7.65
CA LEU A 146 9.18 3.17 6.58
C LEU A 146 9.32 4.09 5.37
N GLU A 147 10.47 4.08 4.72
CA GLU A 147 10.74 4.95 3.56
C GLU A 147 9.75 4.65 2.41
N GLY A 148 9.08 5.69 1.91
CA GLY A 148 8.06 5.56 0.87
C GLY A 148 6.67 5.15 1.38
N TYR A 149 6.46 5.13 2.70
CA TYR A 149 5.20 4.80 3.35
C TYR A 149 4.76 5.92 4.30
N GLU A 150 3.45 6.01 4.54
CA GLU A 150 2.89 6.96 5.49
C GLU A 150 3.35 6.61 6.92
N GLU A 151 3.58 7.65 7.73
CA GLU A 151 3.93 7.49 9.13
C GLU A 151 2.68 7.11 9.92
N GLU A 152 2.79 6.02 10.69
CA GLU A 152 1.71 5.56 11.57
C GLU A 152 2.05 5.81 13.04
N VAL A 153 1.07 6.29 13.81
CA VAL A 153 1.23 6.58 15.24
C VAL A 153 0.25 5.75 16.05
N LEU A 154 0.78 4.76 16.77
CA LEU A 154 0.01 3.85 17.61
C LEU A 154 -0.03 4.33 19.04
N VAL A 155 -1.23 4.53 19.60
CA VAL A 155 -1.40 4.83 21.03
C VAL A 155 -1.44 3.53 21.82
N ILE A 156 -0.45 3.28 22.69
CA ILE A 156 -0.20 1.96 23.29
C ILE A 156 -1.12 1.67 24.48
N ASP A 157 -1.56 2.69 25.22
CA ASP A 157 -2.41 2.54 26.41
C ASP A 157 -3.69 1.73 26.11
N ARG A 158 -4.35 2.00 24.98
CA ARG A 158 -5.55 1.32 24.50
C ARG A 158 -5.28 -0.11 24.09
N LEU A 159 -4.13 -0.38 23.48
CA LEU A 159 -3.75 -1.72 23.03
C LEU A 159 -3.44 -2.62 24.22
N HIS A 160 -2.73 -2.09 25.22
CA HIS A 160 -2.43 -2.81 26.45
C HIS A 160 -3.69 -3.12 27.27
N ALA A 161 -4.59 -2.15 27.42
CA ALA A 161 -5.86 -2.35 28.13
C ALA A 161 -6.75 -3.42 27.48
N ALA A 162 -6.64 -3.61 26.17
CA ALA A 162 -7.34 -4.67 25.43
C ALA A 162 -6.67 -6.06 25.56
N GLY A 163 -5.51 -6.16 26.21
CA GLY A 163 -4.71 -7.38 26.30
C GLY A 163 -3.99 -7.75 24.99
N ASN A 164 -3.93 -6.83 24.03
CA ASN A 164 -3.29 -7.06 22.74
C ASN A 164 -1.78 -6.81 22.85
N THR A 165 -1.02 -7.89 22.89
CA THR A 165 0.44 -7.86 22.91
C THR A 165 1.07 -8.13 21.54
N ASP A 166 0.35 -8.75 20.60
CA ASP A 166 0.78 -8.91 19.19
C ASP A 166 0.11 -7.82 18.33
N ILE A 167 0.92 -6.89 17.82
CA ILE A 167 0.49 -5.71 17.08
C ILE A 167 0.92 -5.88 15.61
N PHE A 168 -0.06 -5.95 14.72
CA PHE A 168 0.15 -5.96 13.27
C PHE A 168 -0.23 -4.60 12.67
N ILE A 169 0.67 -4.00 11.90
CA ILE A 169 0.50 -2.69 11.25
C ILE A 169 0.60 -2.87 9.73
N SER A 170 -0.43 -2.48 9.00
CA SER A 170 -0.34 -2.30 7.55
C SER A 170 0.07 -0.86 7.28
N LEU A 171 1.17 -0.64 6.57
CA LEU A 171 1.62 0.69 6.18
C LEU A 171 1.13 0.99 4.76
N ASP A 172 0.45 2.13 4.61
CA ASP A 172 0.04 2.58 3.29
C ASP A 172 1.22 3.26 2.57
N PRO A 173 1.44 2.96 1.28
CA PRO A 173 2.49 3.62 0.53
C PRO A 173 2.19 5.11 0.49
N GLN A 174 3.18 5.93 0.82
CA GLN A 174 3.08 7.36 0.66
C GLN A 174 2.99 7.57 -0.85
N ILE A 175 1.79 7.89 -1.33
CA ILE A 175 1.62 8.39 -2.68
C ILE A 175 2.29 9.75 -2.64
N ALA A 176 3.61 9.77 -2.92
CA ALA A 176 4.35 10.99 -3.17
C ALA A 176 3.42 11.84 -4.02
N SER A 177 2.98 12.99 -3.50
CA SER A 177 2.09 13.88 -4.22
C SER A 177 2.74 14.08 -5.58
N LEU A 178 2.18 13.40 -6.57
CA LEU A 178 2.78 13.20 -7.86
C LEU A 178 3.13 14.59 -8.36
N SER A 179 4.38 14.77 -8.78
CA SER A 179 4.83 16.02 -9.39
C SER A 179 3.76 16.48 -10.40
N PRO A 180 3.51 17.77 -10.61
CA PRO A 180 2.58 18.23 -11.67
C PRO A 180 2.81 17.57 -13.04
N GLU A 181 4.03 17.11 -13.32
CA GLU A 181 4.39 16.33 -14.52
C GLU A 181 3.73 14.93 -14.60
N ASP A 182 3.46 14.30 -13.47
CA ASP A 182 2.82 13.00 -13.39
C ASP A 182 1.29 13.09 -13.61
N ASP A 183 0.68 14.23 -13.30
CA ASP A 183 -0.71 14.52 -13.69
C ASP A 183 -0.84 14.69 -15.21
N GLU A 184 0.19 15.23 -15.88
CA GLU A 184 0.26 15.25 -17.34
C GLU A 184 0.45 13.85 -17.92
N LEU A 185 1.30 13.02 -17.32
CA LEU A 185 1.47 11.61 -17.70
C LEU A 185 0.19 10.79 -17.48
N ARG A 186 -0.56 11.05 -16.40
CA ARG A 186 -1.88 10.46 -16.18
C ARG A 186 -2.89 10.95 -17.20
N ALA A 187 -2.90 12.24 -17.54
CA ALA A 187 -3.74 12.79 -18.61
C ALA A 187 -3.38 12.17 -19.98
N TYR A 188 -2.10 11.94 -20.26
CA TYR A 188 -1.62 11.24 -21.45
C TYR A 188 -2.01 9.77 -21.47
N GLN A 189 -1.88 9.06 -20.34
CA GLN A 189 -2.30 7.68 -20.20
C GLN A 189 -3.83 7.54 -20.30
N HIS A 190 -4.59 8.50 -19.79
CA HIS A 190 -6.05 8.52 -19.90
C HIS A 190 -6.52 8.86 -21.32
N ASN A 191 -5.76 9.67 -22.06
CA ASN A 191 -6.06 10.05 -23.43
C ASN A 191 -5.43 9.16 -24.50
N SER A 192 -4.74 8.08 -24.12
CA SER A 192 -4.06 7.22 -25.08
C SER A 192 -5.07 6.64 -26.09
N PRO A 193 -4.80 6.73 -27.41
CA PRO A 193 -5.66 6.17 -28.44
C PRO A 193 -5.89 4.66 -28.26
N ILE A 194 -4.90 3.97 -27.68
CA ILE A 194 -4.91 2.53 -27.43
C ILE A 194 -5.97 2.17 -26.39
N ARG A 195 -6.06 2.90 -25.27
CA ARG A 195 -7.07 2.58 -24.24
C ARG A 195 -8.50 2.84 -24.73
N LYS A 196 -8.67 3.77 -25.68
CA LYS A 196 -9.94 4.01 -26.39
C LYS A 196 -10.34 2.84 -27.31
N LEU A 197 -9.40 2.02 -27.77
CA LEU A 197 -9.67 0.79 -28.52
C LEU A 197 -10.13 -0.36 -27.61
N VAL A 198 -9.72 -0.36 -26.33
CA VAL A 198 -10.03 -1.43 -25.35
C VAL A 198 -11.24 -1.09 -24.50
N SER A 199 -12.27 -0.43 -25.05
CA SER A 199 -13.53 -0.34 -24.31
C SER A 199 -14.25 -1.68 -24.33
N PRO A 200 -14.92 -2.08 -23.23
CA PRO A 200 -15.65 -3.34 -23.14
C PRO A 200 -16.57 -3.58 -24.35
N ASP A 201 -17.31 -2.55 -24.79
CA ASP A 201 -18.26 -2.67 -25.91
C ASP A 201 -17.59 -2.99 -27.26
N LEU A 202 -16.42 -2.40 -27.52
CA LEU A 202 -15.63 -2.68 -28.73
C LEU A 202 -15.05 -4.10 -28.67
N MET A 203 -14.57 -4.53 -27.51
CA MET A 203 -14.04 -5.89 -27.33
C MET A 203 -15.13 -6.95 -27.44
N ILE A 204 -16.32 -6.71 -26.87
CA ILE A 204 -17.47 -7.60 -26.96
C ILE A 204 -17.94 -7.71 -28.41
N SER A 205 -18.10 -6.60 -29.14
CA SER A 205 -18.56 -6.64 -30.53
C SER A 205 -17.56 -7.33 -31.47
N LEU A 206 -16.26 -7.05 -31.32
CA LEU A 206 -15.20 -7.72 -32.09
C LEU A 206 -15.15 -9.22 -31.79
N SER A 207 -15.07 -9.61 -30.51
CA SER A 207 -15.02 -11.02 -30.12
C SER A 207 -16.26 -11.78 -30.57
N THR A 208 -17.45 -11.18 -30.44
CA THR A 208 -18.71 -11.77 -30.91
C THR A 208 -18.70 -11.99 -32.42
N GLY A 209 -18.27 -11.00 -33.21
CA GLY A 209 -18.17 -11.12 -34.66
C GLY A 209 -17.24 -12.24 -35.08
N VAL A 210 -16.02 -12.29 -34.52
CA VAL A 210 -15.03 -13.34 -34.83
C VAL A 210 -15.52 -14.73 -34.42
N ALA A 211 -16.13 -14.86 -33.23
CA ALA A 211 -16.66 -16.14 -32.76
C ALA A 211 -17.78 -16.67 -33.69
N LEU A 212 -18.70 -15.82 -34.12
CA LEU A 212 -19.79 -16.21 -35.02
C LEU A 212 -19.30 -16.63 -36.41
N LEU A 213 -18.28 -15.96 -36.95
CA LEU A 213 -17.65 -16.37 -38.20
C LEU A 213 -17.00 -17.75 -38.07
N ALA A 214 -16.33 -18.04 -36.95
CA ALA A 214 -15.73 -19.35 -36.69
C ALA A 214 -16.81 -20.45 -36.56
N VAL A 215 -17.92 -20.16 -35.88
CA VAL A 215 -19.07 -21.08 -35.79
C VAL A 215 -19.70 -21.32 -37.17
N GLY A 216 -19.81 -20.27 -38.00
CA GLY A 216 -20.28 -20.39 -39.38
C GLY A 216 -19.41 -21.33 -40.21
N ALA A 217 -18.08 -21.14 -40.16
CA ALA A 217 -17.12 -22.01 -40.85
C ALA A 217 -17.22 -23.48 -40.40
N TYR A 218 -17.39 -23.72 -39.09
CA TYR A 218 -17.57 -25.07 -38.55
C TYR A 218 -18.84 -25.76 -39.09
N PHE A 219 -19.98 -25.07 -39.08
CA PHE A 219 -21.22 -25.63 -39.61
C PHE A 219 -21.17 -25.82 -41.12
N ASN A 220 -20.44 -24.96 -41.84
CA ASN A 220 -20.21 -25.16 -43.27
C ASN A 220 -19.46 -26.46 -43.54
N GLN A 221 -18.37 -26.71 -42.82
CA GLN A 221 -17.61 -27.95 -42.93
C GLN A 221 -18.48 -29.18 -42.60
N LYS A 222 -19.33 -29.10 -41.57
CA LYS A 222 -20.27 -30.19 -41.25
C LYS A 222 -21.30 -30.41 -42.35
N ALA A 223 -21.83 -29.36 -42.96
CA ALA A 223 -22.75 -29.48 -44.09
C ALA A 223 -22.09 -30.26 -45.24
N ASP A 224 -20.84 -29.94 -45.57
CA ASP A 224 -20.06 -30.62 -46.61
C ASP A 224 -19.85 -32.11 -46.27
N GLU A 225 -19.45 -32.44 -45.04
CA GLU A 225 -19.29 -33.83 -44.57
C GLU A 225 -20.59 -34.66 -44.65
N HIS A 226 -21.73 -34.06 -44.31
CA HIS A 226 -23.04 -34.71 -44.39
C HIS A 226 -23.50 -34.87 -45.85
N TYR A 227 -23.21 -33.89 -46.70
CA TYR A 227 -23.51 -33.95 -48.13
C TYR A 227 -22.69 -35.03 -48.84
N GLU A 228 -21.40 -35.17 -48.52
CA GLU A 228 -20.58 -36.28 -49.02
C GLU A 228 -21.12 -37.65 -48.58
N ARG A 229 -21.56 -37.78 -47.32
CA ARG A 229 -22.21 -39.00 -46.82
C ARG A 229 -23.48 -39.32 -47.58
N TYR A 230 -24.32 -38.31 -47.82
CA TYR A 230 -25.52 -38.45 -48.65
C TYR A 230 -25.21 -39.04 -50.04
N GLN A 231 -24.13 -38.59 -50.69
CA GLN A 231 -23.73 -39.12 -52.00
C GLN A 231 -23.34 -40.62 -51.92
N LYS A 232 -22.64 -41.01 -50.85
CA LYS A 232 -22.07 -42.36 -50.67
C LYS A 232 -23.08 -43.42 -50.19
N LEU A 233 -24.17 -43.03 -49.52
CA LEU A 233 -25.15 -43.97 -48.96
C LEU A 233 -26.06 -44.57 -50.04
N LEU A 234 -26.34 -45.88 -49.96
CA LEU A 234 -27.20 -46.60 -50.92
C LEU A 234 -28.67 -46.75 -50.46
N GLY A 235 -28.94 -46.56 -49.16
CA GLY A 235 -30.29 -46.70 -48.58
C GLY A 235 -31.07 -45.39 -48.60
N PRO A 236 -32.38 -45.40 -48.94
CA PRO A 236 -33.19 -44.19 -49.09
C PRO A 236 -33.37 -43.42 -47.78
N SER A 237 -33.64 -44.11 -46.66
CA SER A 237 -33.80 -43.46 -45.34
C SER A 237 -32.52 -42.83 -44.82
N ALA A 238 -31.39 -43.53 -44.95
CA ALA A 238 -30.08 -43.03 -44.54
C ALA A 238 -29.65 -41.83 -45.40
N ARG A 239 -30.01 -41.82 -46.69
CA ARG A 239 -29.80 -40.66 -47.58
C ARG A 239 -30.64 -39.47 -47.16
N GLU A 240 -31.93 -39.66 -46.92
CA GLU A 240 -32.82 -38.58 -46.53
C GLU A 240 -32.35 -37.90 -45.23
N GLN A 241 -31.98 -38.69 -44.23
CA GLN A 241 -31.42 -38.17 -42.98
C GLN A 241 -30.11 -37.38 -43.21
N ALA A 242 -29.16 -37.92 -43.98
CA ALA A 242 -27.90 -37.23 -44.26
C ALA A 242 -28.11 -35.92 -45.05
N TYR A 243 -29.10 -35.87 -45.93
CA TYR A 243 -29.47 -34.67 -46.67
C TYR A 243 -30.11 -33.61 -45.77
N ASP A 244 -31.02 -34.01 -44.88
CA ASP A 244 -31.65 -33.10 -43.93
C ASP A 244 -30.63 -32.51 -42.95
N ASP A 245 -29.69 -33.32 -42.46
CA ASP A 245 -28.58 -32.85 -41.62
C ASP A 245 -27.68 -31.85 -42.37
N ALA A 246 -27.35 -32.13 -43.64
CA ALA A 246 -26.56 -31.22 -44.47
C ALA A 246 -27.26 -29.87 -44.65
N LYS A 247 -28.56 -29.89 -44.96
CA LYS A 247 -29.40 -28.69 -45.12
C LYS A 247 -29.57 -27.91 -43.81
N HIS A 248 -29.68 -28.60 -42.68
CA HIS A 248 -29.75 -27.97 -41.37
C HIS A 248 -28.45 -27.22 -41.06
N ASN A 249 -27.30 -27.86 -41.23
CA ASN A 249 -25.99 -27.25 -40.99
C ASN A 249 -25.69 -26.09 -41.96
N ASP A 250 -26.05 -26.19 -43.25
CA ASP A 250 -25.91 -25.09 -44.22
C ASP A 250 -26.71 -23.85 -43.80
N ARG A 251 -27.94 -24.04 -43.27
CA ARG A 251 -28.76 -22.93 -42.76
C ARG A 251 -28.14 -22.28 -41.53
N LEU A 252 -27.60 -23.06 -40.59
CA LEU A 252 -26.90 -22.53 -39.41
C LEU A 252 -25.63 -21.78 -39.78
N SER A 253 -24.87 -22.29 -40.75
CA SER A 253 -23.68 -21.64 -41.32
C SER A 253 -24.03 -20.26 -41.88
N LYS A 254 -25.02 -20.19 -42.79
CA LYS A 254 -25.47 -18.92 -43.40
C LYS A 254 -25.97 -17.92 -42.37
N ALA A 255 -26.77 -18.38 -41.40
CA ALA A 255 -27.25 -17.53 -40.32
C ALA A 255 -26.08 -16.96 -39.50
N SER A 256 -25.09 -17.79 -39.17
CA SER A 256 -23.92 -17.39 -38.39
C SER A 256 -23.06 -16.36 -39.13
N PHE A 257 -22.85 -16.54 -40.45
CA PHE A 257 -22.14 -15.56 -41.27
C PHE A 257 -22.87 -14.21 -41.33
N ILE A 258 -24.19 -14.20 -41.56
CA ILE A 258 -24.98 -12.95 -41.61
C ILE A 258 -24.89 -12.18 -40.28
N VAL A 259 -25.02 -12.87 -39.14
CA VAL A 259 -24.94 -12.23 -37.82
C VAL A 259 -23.51 -11.80 -37.50
N GLY A 260 -22.51 -12.60 -37.88
CA GLY A 260 -21.09 -12.25 -37.73
C GLY A 260 -20.72 -10.99 -38.51
N ASP A 261 -21.13 -10.89 -39.77
CA ASP A 261 -20.90 -9.70 -40.62
C ASP A 261 -21.60 -8.46 -40.06
N ALA A 262 -22.85 -8.60 -39.59
CA ALA A 262 -23.57 -7.51 -38.95
C ALA A 262 -22.86 -7.01 -37.68
N ALA A 263 -22.34 -7.92 -36.85
CA ALA A 263 -21.59 -7.58 -35.64
C ALA A 263 -20.29 -6.84 -35.96
N LEU A 264 -19.54 -7.28 -36.99
CA LEU A 264 -18.34 -6.57 -37.46
C LEU A 264 -18.67 -5.22 -38.08
N GLY A 265 -19.80 -5.09 -38.78
CA GLY A 265 -20.31 -3.81 -39.28
C GLY A 265 -20.62 -2.82 -38.14
N ILE A 266 -21.27 -3.28 -37.06
CA ILE A 266 -21.51 -2.48 -35.86
C ILE A 266 -20.19 -2.07 -35.21
N PHE A 267 -19.23 -3.00 -35.08
CA PHE A 267 -17.89 -2.69 -34.55
C PHE A 267 -17.19 -1.61 -35.39
N GLY A 268 -17.19 -1.73 -36.72
CA GLY A 268 -16.64 -0.74 -37.64
C GLY A 268 -17.31 0.63 -37.52
N TYR A 269 -18.65 0.65 -37.40
CA TYR A 269 -19.40 1.88 -37.15
C TYR A 269 -19.01 2.53 -35.82
N LEU A 270 -18.87 1.75 -34.74
CA LEU A 270 -18.44 2.24 -33.43
C LEU A 270 -17.01 2.83 -33.48
N LEU A 271 -16.10 2.20 -34.22
CA LEU A 271 -14.75 2.76 -34.44
C LEU A 271 -14.82 4.10 -35.19
N VAL A 272 -15.53 4.16 -36.31
CA VAL A 272 -15.68 5.40 -37.10
C VAL A 272 -16.31 6.50 -36.24
N ARG A 273 -17.43 6.21 -35.58
CA ARG A 273 -18.10 7.17 -34.70
C ARG A 273 -17.16 7.68 -33.61
N ARG A 274 -16.37 6.80 -32.99
CA ARG A 274 -15.49 7.18 -31.87
C ARG A 274 -14.26 7.99 -32.30
N PHE A 275 -13.65 7.66 -33.45
CA PHE A 275 -12.40 8.28 -33.88
C PHE A 275 -12.60 9.45 -34.85
N ILE A 276 -13.61 9.40 -35.72
CA ILE A 276 -13.86 10.43 -36.74
C ILE A 276 -14.86 11.47 -36.21
N PHE A 277 -15.83 11.05 -35.38
CA PHE A 277 -16.86 11.92 -34.82
C PHE A 277 -16.85 11.90 -33.29
N PRO A 278 -15.73 12.28 -32.63
CA PRO A 278 -15.67 12.33 -31.17
C PRO A 278 -16.87 13.14 -30.66
N SER A 279 -17.68 12.54 -29.77
CA SER A 279 -18.98 13.10 -29.43
C SER A 279 -18.80 14.53 -28.93
N GLN A 280 -19.61 15.45 -29.48
CA GLN A 280 -19.63 16.86 -29.06
C GLN A 280 -20.01 17.03 -27.57
N GLU A 281 -20.31 15.95 -26.84
CA GLU A 281 -20.59 15.96 -25.41
C GLU A 281 -19.42 16.55 -24.59
N GLN A 282 -18.17 16.41 -25.03
CA GLN A 282 -17.04 17.08 -24.38
C GLN A 282 -17.05 18.62 -24.53
N LYS A 283 -17.73 19.17 -25.55
CA LYS A 283 -17.86 20.62 -25.73
C LYS A 283 -19.03 21.23 -24.92
N ASN A 284 -19.96 20.42 -24.42
CA ASN A 284 -21.08 20.90 -23.61
C ASN A 284 -20.73 21.08 -22.12
N ALA A 285 -19.56 20.60 -21.68
CA ALA A 285 -19.04 20.92 -20.35
C ALA A 285 -18.67 22.41 -20.18
N GLU A 286 -18.56 23.18 -21.29
CA GLU A 286 -18.30 24.62 -21.27
C GLU A 286 -19.57 25.50 -21.35
N GLY A 287 -20.77 24.93 -21.16
CA GLY A 287 -22.00 25.72 -20.97
C GLY A 287 -22.53 26.46 -22.20
N LYS A 288 -21.99 26.23 -23.40
CA LYS A 288 -22.56 26.76 -24.64
C LYS A 288 -23.57 25.75 -25.20
N GLN A 289 -24.85 26.12 -25.19
CA GLN A 289 -25.91 25.33 -25.83
C GLN A 289 -25.56 25.05 -27.30
N PRO A 290 -25.43 23.78 -27.71
CA PRO A 290 -25.16 23.47 -29.10
C PRO A 290 -26.41 23.72 -29.93
N LYS A 291 -26.28 24.53 -30.99
CA LYS A 291 -27.20 24.50 -32.13
C LYS A 291 -26.95 23.20 -32.89
N GLY A 292 -27.66 22.13 -32.56
CA GLY A 292 -27.41 20.81 -33.13
C GLY A 292 -28.68 19.98 -33.32
N LEU A 293 -28.67 19.16 -34.38
CA LEU A 293 -29.73 18.24 -34.78
C LEU A 293 -30.19 17.35 -33.62
N SER A 294 -31.49 17.39 -33.30
CA SER A 294 -32.13 16.43 -32.41
C SER A 294 -32.95 15.43 -33.21
N MET A 295 -32.89 14.15 -32.81
CA MET A 295 -33.71 13.08 -33.36
C MET A 295 -34.64 12.59 -32.26
N GLU A 296 -35.93 12.82 -32.42
CA GLU A 296 -36.95 12.44 -31.45
C GLU A 296 -37.63 11.14 -31.92
N LEU A 297 -37.44 10.06 -31.18
CA LEU A 297 -38.04 8.76 -31.46
C LEU A 297 -39.31 8.61 -30.63
N THR A 298 -40.47 8.71 -31.27
CA THR A 298 -41.77 8.44 -30.63
C THR A 298 -42.20 7.00 -30.90
N THR A 299 -42.70 6.33 -29.86
CA THR A 299 -42.99 4.88 -29.78
C THR A 299 -44.05 4.36 -30.75
N ARG A 300 -44.66 5.21 -31.59
CA ARG A 300 -45.72 4.79 -32.52
C ARG A 300 -45.38 4.94 -34.00
N LYS A 301 -44.39 5.75 -34.38
CA LYS A 301 -43.83 5.83 -35.74
C LYS A 301 -42.43 6.43 -35.65
N ALA A 302 -41.42 5.78 -36.23
CA ALA A 302 -40.11 6.41 -36.42
C ALA A 302 -40.26 7.51 -37.47
N GLN A 303 -40.43 8.76 -37.03
CA GLN A 303 -40.50 9.92 -37.91
C GLN A 303 -39.26 10.78 -37.69
N LEU A 304 -38.46 10.92 -38.74
CA LEU A 304 -37.28 11.78 -38.72
C LEU A 304 -37.75 13.20 -39.05
N SER A 305 -37.56 14.16 -38.14
CA SER A 305 -37.88 15.57 -38.39
C SER A 305 -36.60 16.41 -38.33
N TYR A 306 -36.47 17.33 -39.29
CA TYR A 306 -35.38 18.30 -39.35
C TYR A 306 -35.93 19.66 -38.93
N ARG A 307 -35.36 20.25 -37.87
CA ARG A 307 -35.58 21.66 -37.53
C ARG A 307 -34.28 22.43 -37.77
N PHE A 308 -34.36 23.44 -38.63
CA PHE A 308 -33.29 24.40 -38.90
C PHE A 308 -33.44 25.61 -37.97
#